data_AF-K9ESZ2-F1
#
_entry.id   AF-K9ESZ2-F1
#
_cell.length_a   1.000
_cell.length_b   1.000
_cell.length_c   1.000
_cell.angle_alpha   90.00
_cell.angle_beta   90.00
_cell.angle_gamma   90.00
#
_symmetry.space_group_name_H-M   'P 1'
#
loop_
_entity.id
_entity.type
_entity.pdbx_description
1 polymer ?
#
loop_
_entity_poly.entity_id
_entity_poly.type
_entity_poly.pdbx_seq_one_letter_code
_entity_poly.pdbx_strand_id
1 'polypeptide(L)'
;MKNEKKCDDTEQRLTREEEEFCNLYVCGGIQFAGQHGKCYKEVFYADEDKALMSGRQLLAKPYIQAHIKKLVEKTHADMETIAVKLQVAETLKAVMEETATGNYEDKFGVSLSPAPLRAVSVNAAKALMELYPIKHSQEARFKIEGESGVIFNVVIPASNKHENDS
;
A
#
# COMPACT_ATOMS: atom_id res chain seq x y z
N MET A 1 -53.03 -14.11 3.29
CA MET A 1 -52.29 -12.99 2.66
C MET A 1 -50.88 -13.01 3.22
N LYS A 2 -49.90 -13.32 2.37
CA LYS A 2 -48.48 -13.25 2.68
C LYS A 2 -48.08 -11.77 2.56
N ASN A 3 -47.62 -11.16 3.64
CA ASN A 3 -46.92 -9.88 3.55
C ASN A 3 -45.43 -10.18 3.75
N GLU A 4 -44.76 -10.31 2.61
CA GLU A 4 -43.30 -10.26 2.49
C GLU A 4 -42.78 -8.95 3.07
N LYS A 5 -42.07 -9.05 4.20
CA LYS A 5 -41.12 -8.01 4.59
C LYS A 5 -39.92 -8.13 3.65
N LYS A 6 -39.93 -7.28 2.63
CA LYS A 6 -38.77 -6.97 1.79
C LYS A 6 -37.72 -6.31 2.68
N CYS A 7 -36.75 -7.08 3.16
CA CYS A 7 -35.52 -6.52 3.71
C CYS A 7 -34.60 -6.16 2.55
N ASP A 8 -34.19 -4.91 2.58
CA ASP A 8 -33.23 -4.26 1.72
C ASP A 8 -31.86 -4.94 1.91
N ASP A 9 -31.44 -5.77 0.95
CA ASP A 9 -30.25 -6.62 1.03
C ASP A 9 -29.16 -6.00 0.13
N THR A 10 -28.43 -5.00 0.64
CA THR A 10 -27.26 -4.47 -0.09
C THR A 10 -26.03 -4.20 0.77
N GLU A 11 -26.11 -4.36 2.10
CA GLU A 11 -24.97 -4.14 3.00
C GLU A 11 -24.91 -5.20 4.11
N GLN A 12 -25.01 -6.48 3.74
CA GLN A 12 -24.62 -7.53 4.67
C GLN A 12 -23.09 -7.51 4.78
N ARG A 13 -22.58 -7.05 5.93
CA ARG A 13 -21.16 -6.93 6.23
C ARG A 13 -20.54 -8.33 6.20
N LEU A 14 -19.63 -8.59 5.27
CA LEU A 14 -18.91 -9.87 5.20
C LEU A 14 -18.24 -10.15 6.54
N THR A 15 -18.23 -11.42 6.96
CA THR A 15 -17.40 -11.81 8.10
C THR A 15 -15.92 -11.72 7.72
N ARG A 16 -15.03 -11.67 8.71
CA ARG A 16 -13.59 -11.58 8.48
C ARG A 16 -13.07 -12.75 7.63
N GLU A 17 -13.63 -13.93 7.86
CA GLU A 17 -13.30 -15.17 7.14
C GLU A 17 -13.83 -15.11 5.70
N GLU A 18 -15.05 -14.62 5.48
CA GLU A 18 -15.59 -14.45 4.13
C GLU A 18 -14.80 -13.42 3.31
N GLU A 19 -14.31 -12.35 3.95
CA GLU A 19 -13.43 -11.35 3.34
C GLU A 19 -12.07 -11.96 2.97
N GLU A 20 -11.46 -12.73 3.87
CA GLU A 20 -10.20 -13.42 3.63
C GLU A 20 -10.32 -14.45 2.50
N PHE A 21 -11.42 -15.19 2.45
CA PHE A 21 -11.74 -16.09 1.34
C PHE A 21 -11.82 -15.34 0.00
N CYS A 22 -12.54 -14.21 -0.05
CA CYS A 22 -12.63 -13.41 -1.28
C CYS A 22 -11.26 -12.88 -1.72
N ASN A 23 -10.44 -12.44 -0.76
CA ASN A 23 -9.08 -11.95 -1.03
C ASN A 23 -8.17 -13.06 -1.58
N LEU A 24 -8.17 -14.25 -0.97
CA LEU A 24 -7.42 -15.40 -1.49
C LEU A 24 -7.91 -15.85 -2.87
N TYR A 25 -9.22 -15.82 -3.10
CA TYR A 25 -9.83 -16.24 -4.36
C TYR A 25 -9.47 -15.32 -5.54
N VAL A 26 -9.29 -14.02 -5.29
CA VAL A 26 -8.95 -13.03 -6.33
C VAL A 26 -7.44 -12.77 -6.39
N CYS A 27 -6.79 -12.58 -5.24
CA CYS A 27 -5.40 -12.12 -5.14
C CYS A 27 -4.40 -13.22 -4.73
N GLY A 28 -4.85 -14.45 -4.46
CA GLY A 28 -4.01 -15.54 -3.92
C GLY A 28 -3.07 -16.22 -4.93
N GLY A 29 -2.83 -15.62 -6.10
CA GLY A 29 -1.88 -16.11 -7.10
C GLY A 29 -2.18 -17.52 -7.63
N ILE A 30 -1.17 -18.20 -8.17
CA ILE A 30 -1.32 -19.48 -8.88
C ILE A 30 -1.93 -20.59 -7.99
N GLN A 31 -1.70 -20.53 -6.67
CA GLN A 31 -2.11 -21.59 -5.75
C GLN A 31 -3.58 -21.50 -5.34
N PHE A 32 -4.14 -20.29 -5.27
CA PHE A 32 -5.47 -20.05 -4.69
C PHE A 32 -6.44 -19.34 -5.62
N ALA A 33 -5.95 -18.50 -6.54
CA ALA A 33 -6.82 -17.71 -7.41
C ALA A 33 -7.73 -18.62 -8.26
N GLY A 34 -9.04 -18.37 -8.21
CA GLY A 34 -10.05 -19.20 -8.88
C GLY A 34 -10.32 -20.57 -8.22
N GLN A 35 -9.53 -20.99 -7.25
CA GLN A 35 -9.61 -22.30 -6.60
C GLN A 35 -10.39 -22.21 -5.28
N HIS A 36 -11.72 -22.19 -5.39
CA HIS A 36 -12.64 -22.06 -4.25
C HIS A 36 -12.50 -23.16 -3.20
N GLY A 37 -12.25 -24.42 -3.60
CA GLY A 37 -12.04 -25.51 -2.64
C GLY A 37 -10.79 -25.30 -1.77
N LYS A 38 -9.67 -24.88 -2.37
CA LYS A 38 -8.43 -24.61 -1.63
C LYS A 38 -8.52 -23.35 -0.78
N CYS A 39 -9.11 -22.27 -1.30
CA CYS A 39 -9.34 -21.05 -0.53
C CYS A 39 -10.22 -21.33 0.70
N TYR A 40 -11.29 -22.11 0.52
CA TYR A 40 -12.19 -22.45 1.63
C TYR A 40 -11.50 -23.31 2.67
N LYS A 41 -10.67 -24.27 2.24
CA LYS A 41 -9.86 -25.11 3.12
C LYS A 41 -8.89 -24.27 3.97
N GLU A 42 -8.20 -23.33 3.35
CA GLU A 42 -7.20 -22.48 4.02
C GLU A 42 -7.84 -21.61 5.11
N VAL A 43 -9.00 -21.01 4.81
CA VAL A 43 -9.65 -20.05 5.70
C VAL A 43 -10.51 -20.72 6.78
N PHE A 44 -11.26 -21.77 6.43
CA PHE A 44 -12.21 -22.42 7.33
C PHE A 44 -11.70 -23.74 7.93
N TYR A 45 -10.46 -24.15 7.63
CA TYR A 45 -9.82 -25.39 8.12
C TYR A 45 -10.70 -26.64 7.92
N ALA A 46 -11.31 -26.78 6.75
CA ALA A 46 -12.26 -27.86 6.43
C ALA A 46 -11.62 -29.07 5.71
N ASP A 47 -12.27 -30.23 5.79
CA ASP A 47 -11.95 -31.42 4.97
C ASP A 47 -12.06 -31.10 3.46
N GLU A 48 -11.20 -31.70 2.62
CA GLU A 48 -11.14 -31.46 1.15
C GLU A 48 -12.51 -31.57 0.46
N ASP A 49 -13.26 -32.66 0.70
CA ASP A 49 -14.56 -32.91 0.06
C ASP A 49 -15.62 -31.88 0.48
N LYS A 50 -15.62 -31.50 1.77
CA LYS A 50 -16.56 -30.49 2.29
C LYS A 50 -16.17 -29.09 1.85
N ALA A 51 -14.88 -28.80 1.74
CA ALA A 51 -14.36 -27.50 1.34
C ALA A 51 -14.73 -27.17 -0.12
N LEU A 52 -14.70 -28.15 -1.02
CA LEU A 52 -15.10 -27.94 -2.42
C LEU A 52 -16.59 -27.56 -2.52
N MET A 53 -17.47 -28.32 -1.87
CA MET A 53 -18.91 -28.08 -1.90
C MET A 53 -19.29 -26.79 -1.18
N SER A 54 -18.70 -26.53 -0.01
CA SER A 54 -18.97 -25.33 0.79
C SER A 54 -18.42 -24.07 0.11
N GLY A 55 -17.24 -24.13 -0.50
CA GLY A 55 -16.69 -23.04 -1.31
C GLY A 55 -17.60 -22.68 -2.49
N ARG A 56 -18.17 -23.69 -3.17
CA ARG A 56 -19.13 -23.45 -4.25
C ARG A 56 -20.44 -22.84 -3.74
N GLN A 57 -20.94 -23.30 -2.59
CA GLN A 57 -22.12 -22.70 -1.95
C GLN A 57 -21.86 -21.25 -1.53
N LEU A 58 -20.67 -20.94 -1.01
CA LEU A 58 -20.29 -19.59 -0.60
C LEU A 58 -20.25 -18.65 -1.81
N LEU A 59 -19.66 -19.10 -2.93
CA LEU A 59 -19.66 -18.37 -4.20
C LEU A 59 -21.03 -18.23 -4.84
N ALA A 60 -22.01 -19.08 -4.50
CA ALA A 60 -23.37 -18.95 -5.00
C ALA A 60 -24.14 -17.81 -4.31
N LYS A 61 -23.64 -17.29 -3.18
CA LYS A 61 -24.28 -16.20 -2.46
C LYS A 61 -24.06 -14.87 -3.21
N PRO A 62 -25.12 -14.06 -3.45
CA PRO A 62 -25.03 -12.87 -4.28
C PRO A 62 -24.16 -11.77 -3.66
N TYR A 63 -24.16 -11.63 -2.33
CA TYR A 63 -23.33 -10.64 -1.64
C TYR A 63 -21.82 -10.95 -1.76
N ILE A 64 -21.44 -12.22 -1.76
CA ILE A 64 -20.05 -12.67 -1.98
C ILE A 64 -19.63 -12.37 -3.43
N GLN A 65 -20.48 -12.68 -4.41
CA GLN A 65 -20.20 -12.36 -5.82
C GLN A 65 -20.04 -10.86 -6.05
N ALA A 66 -20.91 -10.04 -5.44
CA ALA A 66 -20.81 -8.59 -5.52
C ALA A 66 -19.48 -8.09 -4.93
N HIS A 67 -19.03 -8.66 -3.81
CA HIS A 67 -17.76 -8.32 -3.20
C HIS A 67 -16.56 -8.74 -4.08
N ILE A 68 -16.57 -9.97 -4.60
CA ILE A 68 -15.54 -10.45 -5.53
C ILE A 68 -15.43 -9.55 -6.76
N LYS A 69 -16.56 -9.14 -7.33
CA LYS A 69 -16.58 -8.22 -8.47
C LYS A 69 -15.91 -6.89 -8.13
N LYS A 70 -16.27 -6.27 -6.99
CA LYS A 70 -15.63 -5.04 -6.51
C LYS A 70 -14.12 -5.22 -6.31
N LEU A 71 -13.71 -6.37 -5.77
CA LEU A 71 -12.31 -6.67 -5.53
C LEU A 71 -11.53 -6.83 -6.84
N VAL A 72 -12.11 -7.48 -7.85
CA VAL A 72 -11.52 -7.60 -9.20
C VAL A 72 -11.39 -6.23 -9.86
N GLU A 73 -12.44 -5.40 -9.79
CA GLU A 73 -12.42 -4.03 -10.32
C GLU A 73 -11.33 -3.18 -9.65
N LYS A 74 -11.19 -3.29 -8.33
CA LYS A 74 -10.14 -2.62 -7.57
C LYS A 74 -8.74 -3.08 -8.00
N THR A 75 -8.51 -4.40 -8.05
CA THR A 75 -7.22 -4.96 -8.46
C THR A 75 -6.85 -4.55 -9.88
N HIS A 76 -7.81 -4.46 -10.79
CA HIS A 76 -7.59 -3.97 -12.15
C HIS A 76 -7.18 -2.49 -12.14
N ALA A 77 -7.92 -1.63 -11.44
CA ALA A 77 -7.61 -0.21 -11.34
C ALA A 77 -6.23 0.04 -10.70
N ASP A 78 -5.87 -0.75 -9.68
CA ASP A 78 -4.55 -0.70 -9.04
C ASP A 78 -3.45 -1.10 -10.03
N MET A 79 -3.66 -2.17 -10.81
CA MET A 79 -2.72 -2.62 -11.84
C MET A 79 -2.53 -1.57 -12.95
N GLU A 80 -3.62 -0.97 -13.44
CA GLU A 80 -3.58 0.12 -14.43
C GLU A 80 -2.80 1.32 -13.89
N THR A 81 -3.06 1.71 -12.64
CA THR A 81 -2.36 2.81 -11.98
C THR A 81 -0.86 2.52 -11.87
N ILE A 82 -0.47 1.30 -11.48
CA ILE A 82 0.93 0.89 -11.39
C ILE A 82 1.60 0.93 -12.78
N ALA A 83 0.93 0.44 -13.81
CA ALA A 83 1.44 0.43 -15.18
C ALA A 83 1.67 1.85 -15.70
N VAL A 84 0.71 2.76 -15.51
CA VAL A 84 0.84 4.17 -15.90
C VAL A 84 2.00 4.83 -15.14
N LYS A 85 2.10 4.59 -13.82
CA LYS A 85 3.23 5.11 -13.03
C LYS A 85 4.57 4.61 -13.55
N LEU A 86 4.67 3.34 -13.94
CA LEU A 86 5.89 2.75 -14.48
C LEU A 86 6.26 3.37 -15.84
N GLN A 87 5.28 3.55 -16.72
CA GLN A 87 5.47 4.20 -18.01
C GLN A 87 5.94 5.66 -17.85
N VAL A 88 5.28 6.43 -16.98
CA VAL A 88 5.69 7.80 -16.65
C VAL A 88 7.10 7.81 -16.08
N ALA A 89 7.45 6.84 -15.22
CA ALA A 89 8.79 6.76 -14.66
C ALA A 89 9.88 6.52 -15.71
N GLU A 90 9.61 5.66 -16.68
CA GLU A 90 10.53 5.41 -17.79
C GLU A 90 10.75 6.69 -18.63
N THR A 91 9.68 7.41 -18.95
CA THR A 91 9.79 8.68 -19.68
C THR A 91 10.59 9.73 -18.91
N LEU A 92 10.37 9.85 -17.59
CA LEU A 92 11.11 10.79 -16.75
C LEU A 92 12.59 10.40 -16.66
N LYS A 93 12.93 9.10 -16.61
CA LYS A 93 14.32 8.63 -16.67
C LYS A 93 15.00 9.00 -17.99
N ALA A 94 14.31 8.81 -19.12
CA ALA A 94 14.84 9.18 -20.44
C ALA A 94 15.10 10.71 -20.53
N VAL A 95 14.14 11.52 -20.08
CA VAL A 95 14.31 12.99 -20.02
C VAL A 95 15.49 13.38 -19.13
N MET A 96 15.65 12.74 -17.98
CA MET A 96 16.78 12.99 -17.08
C MET A 96 18.11 12.69 -17.75
N GLU A 97 18.24 11.58 -18.48
CA GLU A 97 19.46 11.16 -19.17
C GLU A 97 19.83 12.12 -20.32
N GLU A 98 18.84 12.49 -21.14
CA GLU A 98 19.02 13.43 -22.26
C GLU A 98 19.43 14.82 -21.75
N THR A 99 18.71 15.36 -20.76
CA THR A 99 18.99 16.69 -20.21
C THR A 99 20.24 16.74 -19.31
N ALA A 100 20.73 15.57 -18.88
CA ALA A 100 21.99 15.43 -18.17
C ALA A 100 23.22 15.33 -19.09
N THR A 101 23.07 15.26 -20.41
CA THR A 101 24.22 15.20 -21.32
C THR A 101 24.10 16.15 -22.49
N GLY A 102 22.89 16.61 -22.82
CA GLY A 102 22.62 17.54 -23.90
C GLY A 102 23.33 18.87 -23.75
N ASN A 103 23.94 19.32 -24.84
CA ASN A 103 24.43 20.67 -25.05
C ASN A 103 23.79 21.18 -26.34
N TYR A 104 23.20 22.38 -26.31
CA TYR A 104 22.58 22.99 -27.50
C TYR A 104 23.34 24.23 -27.92
N GLU A 105 23.25 24.53 -29.20
CA GLU A 105 23.83 25.71 -29.81
C GLU A 105 22.72 26.56 -30.41
N ASP A 106 22.87 27.88 -30.35
CA ASP A 106 21.99 28.81 -31.04
C ASP A 106 22.22 28.74 -32.57
N LYS A 107 21.33 29.33 -33.36
CA LYS A 107 21.40 29.39 -34.84
C LYS A 107 22.71 29.99 -35.38
N PHE A 108 23.43 30.71 -34.53
CA PHE A 108 24.72 31.32 -34.82
C PHE A 108 25.93 30.49 -34.34
N GLY A 109 25.72 29.25 -33.88
CA GLY A 109 26.77 28.33 -33.42
C GLY A 109 27.33 28.62 -32.03
N VAL A 110 26.63 29.44 -31.23
CA VAL A 110 27.05 29.75 -29.86
C VAL A 110 26.45 28.72 -28.90
N SER A 111 27.31 28.03 -28.15
CA SER A 111 26.85 27.06 -27.15
C SER A 111 26.06 27.74 -26.03
N LEU A 112 24.83 27.25 -25.81
CA LEU A 112 23.96 27.72 -24.75
C LEU A 112 24.38 27.13 -23.40
N SER A 113 24.14 27.88 -22.32
CA SER A 113 24.39 27.39 -20.97
C SER A 113 23.59 26.10 -20.73
N PRO A 114 24.20 25.04 -20.17
CA PRO A 114 23.50 23.80 -19.86
C PRO A 114 22.60 23.91 -18.63
N ALA A 115 22.71 24.99 -17.84
CA ALA A 115 21.98 25.16 -16.58
C ALA A 115 20.45 24.95 -16.69
N PRO A 116 19.75 25.45 -17.73
CA PRO A 116 18.32 25.19 -17.90
C PRO A 116 17.99 23.71 -18.07
N LEU A 117 18.80 22.93 -18.80
CA LEU A 117 18.58 21.49 -18.95
C LEU A 117 18.81 20.75 -17.63
N ARG A 118 19.83 21.14 -16.87
CA ARG A 118 20.10 20.55 -15.54
C ARG A 118 18.93 20.80 -14.60
N ALA A 119 18.31 21.97 -14.66
CA ALA A 119 17.12 22.28 -13.88
C ALA A 119 15.94 21.36 -14.26
N VAL A 120 15.74 21.06 -15.55
CA VAL A 120 14.71 20.10 -16.01
C VAL A 120 15.00 18.70 -15.46
N SER A 121 16.25 18.24 -15.51
CA SER A 121 16.66 16.94 -14.94
C SER A 121 16.34 16.84 -13.43
N VAL A 122 16.63 17.89 -12.65
CA VAL A 122 16.31 17.93 -11.21
C VAL A 122 14.80 17.93 -10.96
N ASN A 123 14.02 18.63 -11.77
CA ASN A 123 12.55 18.63 -11.67
C ASN A 123 11.95 17.26 -12.00
N ALA A 124 12.47 16.59 -13.04
CA ALA A 124 12.07 15.23 -13.38
C ALA A 124 12.41 14.24 -12.26
N ALA A 125 13.60 14.37 -11.65
CA ALA A 125 13.99 13.59 -10.48
C ALA A 125 13.04 13.80 -9.29
N LYS A 126 12.63 15.05 -9.04
CA LYS A 126 11.66 15.38 -8.00
C LYS A 126 10.29 14.73 -8.27
N ALA A 127 9.80 14.80 -9.51
CA ALA A 127 8.54 14.16 -9.88
C ALA A 127 8.59 12.63 -9.69
N LEU A 128 9.72 11.98 -9.98
CA LEU A 128 9.94 10.57 -9.68
C LEU A 128 9.90 10.25 -8.19
N MET A 129 10.47 11.12 -7.34
CA MET A 129 10.40 10.97 -5.88
C MET A 129 8.98 11.14 -5.35
N GLU A 130 8.16 12.01 -5.95
CA GLU A 130 6.76 12.18 -5.56
C GLU A 130 5.90 10.98 -6.00
N LEU A 131 6.18 10.41 -7.18
CA LEU A 131 5.47 9.26 -7.72
C LEU A 131 5.83 7.95 -6.98
N TYR A 132 7.09 7.82 -6.60
CA TYR A 132 7.66 6.71 -5.82
C TYR A 132 8.39 7.27 -4.60
N PRO A 133 7.65 7.68 -3.56
CA PRO A 133 8.28 8.18 -2.34
C PRO A 133 9.19 7.10 -1.78
N ILE A 134 10.49 7.38 -1.80
CA ILE A 134 11.49 6.58 -1.10
C ILE A 134 11.12 6.71 0.37
N LYS A 135 10.49 5.67 0.92
CA LYS A 135 10.28 5.55 2.35
C LYS A 135 11.66 5.52 2.99
N HIS A 136 12.18 6.68 3.34
CA HIS A 136 13.24 6.77 4.31
C HIS A 136 12.63 6.18 5.57
N SER A 137 13.12 5.02 5.99
CA SER A 137 12.90 4.51 7.33
C SER A 137 13.64 5.43 8.30
N GLN A 138 13.17 6.67 8.44
CA GLN A 138 13.62 7.62 9.43
C GLN A 138 12.39 8.35 9.95
N GLU A 139 11.77 7.74 10.95
CA GLU A 139 11.84 8.19 12.34
C GLU A 139 10.78 7.39 13.09
N ALA A 140 11.18 6.64 14.11
CA ALA A 140 10.28 6.43 15.23
C ALA A 140 9.97 7.82 15.79
N ARG A 141 8.99 8.51 15.19
CA ARG A 141 8.33 9.66 15.77
C ARG A 141 7.63 9.13 17.01
N PHE A 142 8.36 9.02 18.12
CA PHE A 142 7.78 9.05 19.45
C PHE A 142 7.15 10.42 19.62
N LYS A 143 5.98 10.61 19.00
CA LYS A 143 4.97 11.53 19.51
C LYS A 143 4.55 10.92 20.85
N ILE A 144 5.12 11.42 21.94
CA ILE A 144 4.46 11.34 23.23
C ILE A 144 3.32 12.36 23.17
N GLU A 145 2.26 12.00 22.44
CA GLU A 145 0.95 12.56 22.72
C GLU A 145 0.52 11.92 24.04
N GLY A 146 0.47 12.76 25.07
CA GLY A 146 0.32 12.33 26.45
C GLY A 146 -0.99 11.59 26.68
N GLU A 147 -0.88 10.32 27.05
CA GLU A 147 -1.82 9.64 27.96
C GLU A 147 -1.24 8.33 28.51
N SER A 148 0.05 8.31 28.87
CA SER A 148 0.59 7.22 29.68
C SER A 148 1.71 7.75 30.58
N GLY A 149 1.44 7.73 31.88
CA GLY A 149 2.29 8.28 32.92
C GLY A 149 3.61 7.52 33.01
N VAL A 150 4.65 8.03 32.35
CA VAL A 150 6.03 7.61 32.58
C VAL A 150 6.65 8.61 33.55
N ILE A 151 6.78 8.21 34.82
CA ILE A 151 7.48 8.98 35.85
C ILE A 151 8.96 8.64 35.77
N PHE A 152 9.78 9.63 35.41
CA PHE A 152 11.24 9.50 35.49
C PHE A 152 11.69 9.82 36.91
N ASN A 153 12.08 8.79 37.68
CA ASN A 153 12.80 9.02 38.93
C ASN A 153 14.24 9.42 38.62
N VAL A 154 14.52 10.71 38.73
CA VAL A 154 15.87 11.27 38.64
C VAL A 154 16.55 11.06 40.00
N VAL A 155 17.56 10.20 40.06
CA VAL A 155 18.42 10.06 41.24
C VAL A 155 19.60 11.02 41.07
N ILE A 156 19.64 12.06 41.90
CA ILE A 156 20.79 12.97 41.99
C ILE A 156 21.75 12.38 43.04
N PRO A 157 23.01 12.05 42.69
CA PRO A 157 23.98 11.62 43.69
C PRO A 157 24.30 12.78 44.64
N ALA A 158 24.19 12.55 45.94
CA ALA A 158 24.53 13.53 46.96
C ALA A 158 26.02 13.87 46.86
N SER A 159 26.33 15.16 46.73
CA SER A 159 27.69 15.67 46.77
C SER A 159 28.17 15.60 48.23
N ASN A 160 29.02 14.63 48.55
CA ASN A 160 29.67 14.56 49.87
C ASN A 160 30.57 15.78 50.07
N LYS A 161 30.05 16.83 50.71
CA LYS A 161 30.87 17.88 51.30
C LYS A 161 31.54 17.32 52.55
N HIS A 162 32.80 16.92 52.43
CA HIS A 162 33.65 16.64 53.57
C HIS A 162 34.34 17.94 53.98
N GLU A 163 33.65 18.78 54.75
CA GLU A 163 34.27 19.83 55.54
C GLU A 163 34.27 19.35 56.99
N ASN A 164 35.45 19.03 57.51
CA ASN A 164 35.75 19.25 58.92
C ASN A 164 37.20 19.71 59.01
N ASP A 165 37.30 21.00 59.27
CA ASP A 165 38.40 21.73 59.87
C ASP A 165 38.63 21.20 61.30
N SER A 166 39.85 20.76 61.60
CA SER A 166 40.48 20.70 62.93
C SER A 166 41.98 20.45 62.75
#